data_AF-A0A1B7N6A7-F1
#
_entry.id   AF-A0A1B7N6A7-F1
#
_cell.length_a   1.000
_cell.length_b   1.000
_cell.length_c   1.000
_cell.angle_alpha   90.00
_cell.angle_beta   90.00
_cell.angle_gamma   90.00
#
_symmetry.space_group_name_H-M   'P 1'
#
loop_
_entity.id
_entity.type
_entity.pdbx_description
1 polymer ?
#
loop_
_entity_poly.entity_id
_entity_poly.type
_entity_poly.pdbx_seq_one_letter_code
_entity_poly.pdbx_strand_id
1 'polypeptide(L)' 'MRVKEQLSARKGPNPFLFLGLSVASFGVFYYIVKRRETVYPASKQPRQHDNPLVPPRHRDQ' A
#
# COMPACT_ATOMS: atom_id res chain seq x y z
N MET A 1 1.38 -48.76 26.82
CA MET A 1 1.78 -47.59 26.00
C MET A 1 0.76 -46.50 26.21
N ARG A 2 1.11 -45.39 26.87
CA ARG A 2 0.17 -44.27 27.13
C ARG A 2 0.40 -43.22 26.04
N VAL A 3 -0.54 -43.14 25.09
CA VAL A 3 -0.60 -42.09 24.08
C VAL A 3 -0.76 -40.77 24.84
N LYS A 4 0.29 -39.95 24.83
CA LYS A 4 0.19 -38.58 25.33
C LYS A 4 -0.64 -37.83 24.29
N GLU A 5 -1.92 -37.63 24.57
CA GLU A 5 -2.76 -36.70 23.83
C GLU A 5 -2.03 -35.36 23.80
N GLN A 6 -1.59 -34.99 22.60
CA GLN A 6 -0.99 -33.71 22.33
C GLN A 6 -2.15 -32.71 22.38
N LEU A 7 -2.45 -32.23 23.60
CA LEU A 7 -3.32 -31.10 23.83
C LEU A 7 -2.68 -29.92 23.07
N SER A 8 -3.13 -29.72 21.84
CA SER A 8 -2.88 -28.52 21.08
C SER A 8 -3.50 -27.40 21.91
N ALA A 9 -2.68 -26.82 22.79
CA ALA A 9 -3.03 -25.62 23.51
C ALA A 9 -3.50 -24.63 22.45
N ARG A 10 -4.79 -24.29 22.47
CA ARG A 10 -5.39 -23.30 21.57
C ARG A 10 -4.65 -21.98 21.81
N LYS A 11 -3.52 -21.81 21.14
CA LYS A 11 -2.79 -20.54 21.04
C LYS A 11 -3.67 -19.67 20.18
N GLY A 12 -4.46 -18.83 20.83
CA GLY A 12 -5.15 -17.74 20.15
C GLY A 12 -4.13 -16.92 19.34
N PRO A 13 -4.59 -16.25 18.27
CA PRO A 13 -3.70 -15.46 17.43
C PRO A 13 -2.95 -14.45 18.28
N ASN A 14 -1.62 -14.42 18.14
CA ASN A 14 -0.79 -13.49 18.89
C ASN A 14 -1.10 -12.05 18.39
N PRO A 15 -1.66 -11.16 19.23
CA PRO A 15 -2.04 -9.81 18.80
C PRO A 15 -0.84 -8.99 18.32
N PHE A 16 0.36 -9.28 18.83
CA PHE A 16 1.59 -8.62 18.37
C PHE A 16 1.95 -8.99 16.94
N LEU A 17 1.61 -10.21 16.48
CA LEU A 17 1.80 -10.57 15.08
C LEU A 17 0.89 -9.75 14.18
N PHE A 18 -0.36 -9.56 14.58
CA PHE A 18 -1.30 -8.71 13.82
C PHE A 18 -0.80 -7.27 13.75
N LEU A 19 -0.42 -6.70 14.90
CA LEU A 19 0.11 -5.33 14.96
C LEU A 19 1.37 -5.18 14.11
N GLY A 20 2.30 -6.14 14.20
CA GLY A 20 3.52 -6.16 13.39
C GLY A 20 3.22 -6.21 11.90
N LEU A 21 2.26 -7.04 11.49
CA LEU A 21 1.85 -7.14 10.10
C LEU A 21 1.25 -5.82 9.58
N SER A 22 0.41 -5.16 10.40
CA SER A 22 -0.20 -3.88 10.06
C SER A 22 0.85 -2.78 9.90
N VAL A 23 1.78 -2.66 10.86
CA VAL A 23 2.84 -1.64 10.81
C VAL A 23 3.79 -1.89 9.63
N ALA A 24 4.16 -3.14 9.37
CA ALA A 24 5.00 -3.50 8.22
C ALA A 24 4.30 -3.17 6.90
N SER A 25 3.02 -3.52 6.75
CA SER A 25 2.24 -3.21 5.54
C SER A 25 2.13 -1.70 5.29
N PHE A 26 1.83 -0.94 6.35
CA PHE A 26 1.77 0.51 6.27
C PHE A 26 3.12 1.12 5.90
N GLY A 27 4.22 0.66 6.53
CA GLY A 27 5.57 1.15 6.27
C GLY A 27 6.00 0.92 4.82
N VAL A 28 5.75 -0.28 4.28
CA VAL A 28 6.04 -0.60 2.87
C VAL A 28 5.22 0.30 1.94
N PHE A 29 3.93 0.46 2.20
CA PHE A 29 3.07 1.32 1.38
C PHE A 29 3.54 2.78 1.40
N TYR A 30 3.81 3.32 2.59
CA TYR A 30 4.32 4.68 2.78
C TYR A 30 5.63 4.90 2.02
N TYR A 31 6.57 3.96 2.14
CA TYR A 31 7.85 4.02 1.44
C TYR A 31 7.66 4.04 -0.08
N ILE A 32 6.80 3.18 -0.63
CA ILE A 32 6.51 3.14 -2.06
C ILE A 32 5.90 4.46 -2.54
N VAL A 33 4.91 5.00 -1.82
CA VAL A 33 4.28 6.29 -2.16
C VAL A 33 5.31 7.40 -2.15
N LYS A 34 6.11 7.50 -1.09
CA LYS A 34 7.15 8.53 -0.96
C LYS A 34 8.20 8.42 -2.07
N ARG A 35 8.61 7.21 -2.42
CA ARG A 35 9.55 6.97 -3.53
C ARG A 35 8.95 7.35 -4.88
N ARG A 36 7.65 7.12 -5.09
CA ARG A 36 6.94 7.54 -6.31
C ARG A 36 6.88 9.06 -6.42
N GLU A 37 6.65 9.78 -5.33
CA GLU A 37 6.71 11.26 -5.34
C GLU A 37 8.06 11.78 -5.84
N THR A 38 9.17 11.13 -5.45
CA THR A 38 10.52 11.56 -5.86
C THR A 38 10.88 11.14 -7.28
N VAL A 39 10.51 9.92 -7.70
CA VAL A 39 10.96 9.34 -8.98
C VAL A 39 9.98 9.64 -10.13
N TYR A 40 8.68 9.61 -9.87
CA TYR A 40 7.62 9.79 -10.85
C TYR A 40 6.51 10.70 -10.30
N PRO A 41 6.78 12.00 -10.08
CA PRO A 41 5.76 12.92 -9.61
C PRO A 41 4.59 12.91 -10.60
N ALA A 42 3.38 12.65 -10.11
CA ALA A 42 2.17 12.54 -10.91
C ALA A 42 1.89 13.80 -11.76
N SER A 43 2.41 14.96 -11.36
CA SER A 43 2.35 16.20 -12.11
C SER A 43 3.23 16.24 -13.37
N LYS A 44 4.25 15.38 -13.47
CA LYS A 44 5.17 15.28 -14.62
C LYS A 44 4.82 14.13 -15.56
N GLN A 45 3.81 13.32 -15.24
CA GLN A 45 3.34 12.32 -16.18
C GLN A 45 2.75 13.05 -17.40
N PRO A 46 3.10 12.64 -18.63
CA PRO A 46 2.45 13.17 -19.83
C PRO A 46 0.96 12.96 -19.65
N ARG A 47 0.18 14.06 -19.66
CA ARG A 47 -1.27 13.92 -19.69
C ARG A 47 -1.60 13.12 -20.93
N GLN A 48 -2.29 11.99 -20.76
CA GLN A 48 -2.97 11.36 -21.88
C GLN A 48 -3.86 12.44 -22.48
N HIS A 49 -3.68 12.64 -23.79
CA HIS A 49 -4.31 13.66 -24.61
C HIS A 49 -5.68 14.07 -24.06
N ASP A 50 -5.86 15.36 -23.79
CA ASP A 50 -7.11 15.87 -23.21
C ASP A 50 -8.29 15.34 -24.03
N ASN A 51 -9.33 14.86 -23.32
CA ASN A 51 -10.55 14.36 -23.95
C ASN A 51 -11.07 15.43 -24.92
N PRO A 52 -11.48 15.08 -26.16
CA PRO A 52 -11.98 16.05 -27.13
C PRO A 52 -13.19 16.86 -26.64
N LEU A 53 -13.90 16.40 -25.61
CA LEU A 53 -15.01 17.12 -24.97
C LEU A 53 -14.59 18.08 -23.86
N VAL A 54 -13.31 18.09 -23.46
CA VAL A 54 -12.77 18.99 -22.44
C VAL A 54 -12.16 20.19 -23.15
N PRO A 55 -12.66 21.43 -22.90
CA PRO A 55 -12.12 22.60 -23.57
C PRO A 55 -10.63 22.78 -23.22
N PRO A 56 -9.78 23.13 -24.21
CA PRO A 56 -8.39 23.46 -23.94
C PRO A 56 -8.33 24.60 -22.91
N ARG A 57 -7.54 24.44 -21.85
CA ARG A 57 -7.13 25.59 -21.04
C ARG A 57 -6.10 26.36 -21.86
N HIS A 58 -6.57 27.23 -22.75
CA HIS A 58 -5.74 28.29 -23.29
C HIS A 58 -5.19 29.07 -22.09
N ARG A 59 -3.88 28.99 -21.86
CA ARG A 59 -3.19 30.04 -21.12
C ARG A 59 -3.03 31.15 -22.12
N ASP A 60 -3.82 32.19 -21.93
CA ASP A 60 -3.61 33.48 -22.56
C ASP A 60 -2.12 33.84 -22.40
N GLN A 61 -1.43 33.96 -23.54
CA GLN A 61 -0.10 34.57 -23.62
C GLN A 61 -0.26 36.09 -23.54
#